data_AF-A0AAV4LJK9-F1
#
_entry.id   AF-A0AAV4LJK9-F1
#
_cell.length_a   1.000
_cell.length_b   1.000
_cell.length_c   1.000
_cell.angle_alpha   90.00
_cell.angle_beta   90.00
_cell.angle_gamma   90.00
#
_symmetry.space_group_name_H-M   'P 1'
#
loop_
_entity.id
_entity.type
_entity.pdbx_description
1 polymer ?
#
loop_
_entity_poly.entity_id
_entity_poly.type
_entity_poly.pdbx_seq_one_letter_code
_entity_poly.pdbx_strand_id
1 'polypeptide(L)' 'MEWQEEFTKKLVHNNQAQISIDGQIWTARAQGSDYSFSNAFGREEKFSSVNKIVDAIESWYENPTIVVL' A
#
# COMPACT_ATOMS: atom_id res chain seq x y z
N MET A 1 -11.79 7.08 -2.31
CA MET A 1 -12.30 5.96 -3.13
C MET A 1 -11.39 5.66 -4.32
N GLU A 2 -10.99 6.62 -5.16
CA GLU A 2 -10.17 6.33 -6.37
C GLU A 2 -8.82 5.64 -6.07
N TRP A 3 -8.11 6.03 -5.01
CA TRP A 3 -6.80 5.46 -4.71
C TRP A 3 -6.86 3.99 -4.25
N GLN A 4 -7.92 3.57 -3.55
CA GLN A 4 -8.01 2.22 -2.97
C GLN A 4 -8.19 1.16 -4.06
N GLU A 5 -9.05 1.45 -5.02
CA GLU A 5 -9.32 0.57 -6.15
C GLU A 5 -8.07 0.45 -7.02
N GLU A 6 -7.41 1.56 -7.34
CA GLU A 6 -6.18 1.56 -8.12
C GLU A 6 -5.02 0.86 -7.38
N PHE A 7 -4.88 1.10 -6.07
CA PHE A 7 -3.89 0.43 -5.22
C PHE A 7 -4.08 -1.08 -5.23
N THR A 8 -5.32 -1.52 -4.97
CA THR A 8 -5.69 -2.94 -4.92
C THR A 8 -5.44 -3.58 -6.28
N LYS A 9 -5.87 -2.92 -7.37
CA LYS A 9 -5.63 -3.38 -8.73
C LYS A 9 -4.14 -3.54 -9.02
N LYS A 10 -3.31 -2.52 -8.72
CA LYS A 10 -1.85 -2.60 -8.94
C LYS A 10 -1.22 -3.73 -8.12
N LEU A 11 -1.59 -3.87 -6.85
CA LEU A 11 -1.04 -4.88 -5.97
C LEU A 11 -1.41 -6.30 -6.42
N VAL A 12 -2.64 -6.52 -6.86
CA VAL A 12 -3.10 -7.83 -7.37
C VAL A 12 -2.50 -8.16 -8.73
N HIS A 13 -2.40 -7.20 -9.65
CA HIS A 13 -1.92 -7.45 -11.01
C HIS A 13 -0.40 -7.49 -11.13
N ASN A 14 0.30 -6.63 -10.38
CA ASN A 14 1.75 -6.44 -10.52
C ASN A 14 2.53 -6.98 -9.32
N ASN A 15 1.87 -7.60 -8.33
CA ASN A 15 2.43 -8.00 -7.04
C ASN A 15 3.07 -6.83 -6.26
N GLN A 16 2.86 -5.59 -6.70
CA GLN A 16 3.43 -4.39 -6.10
C GLN A 16 2.53 -3.18 -6.38
N ALA A 17 2.35 -2.34 -5.37
CA ALA A 17 1.72 -1.04 -5.49
C ALA A 17 2.51 0.01 -4.70
N GLN A 18 2.50 1.25 -5.17
CA GLN A 18 3.13 2.37 -4.49
C GLN A 18 2.12 3.48 -4.23
N ILE A 19 2.22 4.07 -3.06
CA ILE A 19 1.32 5.10 -2.59
C ILE A 19 2.11 6.15 -1.82
N SER A 20 1.83 7.42 -2.10
CA SER A 20 2.33 8.56 -1.36
C SER A 20 1.36 8.85 -0.22
N ILE A 21 1.90 8.87 0.99
CA ILE A 21 1.16 9.10 2.23
C ILE A 21 1.95 10.11 3.04
N ASP A 22 1.34 11.26 3.36
CA ASP A 22 2.01 12.34 4.11
C ASP A 22 3.39 12.74 3.54
N GLY A 23 3.52 12.74 2.21
CA GLY A 23 4.77 13.06 1.51
C GLY A 23 5.84 11.96 1.53
N GLN A 24 5.53 10.77 2.07
CA GLN A 24 6.39 9.60 2.05
C GLN A 24 5.86 8.56 1.07
N ILE A 25 6.76 7.94 0.30
CA ILE A 25 6.40 6.83 -0.57
C ILE A 25 6.42 5.54 0.24
N TRP A 26 5.29 4.87 0.25
CA TRP A 26 5.11 3.52 0.75
C TRP A 26 4.95 2.54 -0.41
N THR A 27 5.54 1.36 -0.26
CA THR A 27 5.50 0.28 -1.23
C THR A 27 4.87 -0.94 -0.59
N ALA A 28 3.74 -1.37 -1.14
CA ALA A 28 3.14 -2.67 -0.86
C ALA A 28 3.66 -3.71 -1.84
N ARG A 29 4.01 -4.90 -1.35
CA ARG A 29 4.39 -6.06 -2.17
C ARG A 29 3.63 -7.29 -1.70
N ALA A 30 3.15 -8.07 -2.66
CA ALA A 30 2.60 -9.40 -2.42
C ALA A 30 3.74 -10.42 -2.38
N GLN A 31 3.83 -11.20 -1.30
CA GLN A 31 4.84 -12.23 -1.06
C GLN A 31 4.13 -13.56 -0.75
N GLY A 32 3.68 -14.26 -1.80
CA GLY A 32 2.90 -15.49 -1.64
C GLY A 32 1.51 -15.21 -1.07
N SER A 33 1.24 -15.68 0.15
CA SER A 33 -0.02 -15.45 0.87
C SER A 33 -0.04 -14.12 1.66
N ASP A 34 1.13 -13.53 1.88
CA ASP A 34 1.29 -12.37 2.76
C ASP A 34 1.60 -11.11 1.95
N TYR A 35 1.45 -9.96 2.58
CA TYR A 35 1.75 -8.67 2.00
C TYR A 35 2.68 -7.89 2.92
N SER A 36 3.72 -7.29 2.35
CA SER A 36 4.62 -6.38 3.06
C SER A 36 4.34 -4.95 2.63
N PHE A 37 4.24 -4.03 3.58
CA PHE A 37 4.06 -2.60 3.35
C PHE A 37 5.21 -1.84 4.00
N SER A 38 6.04 -1.19 3.19
CA SER A 38 7.29 -0.60 3.68
C SER A 38 7.56 0.78 3.08
N ASN A 39 8.35 1.58 3.79
CA ASN A 39 8.83 2.87 3.29
C ASN A 39 10.37 2.95 3.25
N ALA A 40 10.89 4.01 2.63
CA ALA A 40 12.33 4.24 2.53
C ALA A 40 13.04 4.45 3.88
N PHE A 41 12.29 4.69 4.96
CA PHE A 41 12.82 4.87 6.31
C PHE A 41 12.96 3.55 7.08
N GLY A 42 12.72 2.41 6.43
CA GLY A 42 12.86 1.09 7.04
C GLY A 42 11.70 0.68 7.94
N ARG A 43 10.57 1.41 7.91
CA ARG A 43 9.32 0.89 8.47
C ARG A 43 8.81 -0.19 7.54
N GLU A 44 8.49 -1.35 8.09
CA GLU A 44 7.87 -2.45 7.38
C GLU A 44 6.77 -3.04 8.25
N GLU A 45 5.63 -3.28 7.63
CA GLU A 45 4.47 -3.89 8.24
C GLU A 45 3.98 -5.05 7.38
N LYS A 46 3.46 -6.08 8.04
CA LYS A 46 3.01 -7.30 7.38
C LYS A 46 1.52 -7.47 7.55
N PHE A 47 0.87 -7.82 6.45
CA PHE A 47 -0.57 -7.96 6.37
C PHE A 47 -0.93 -9.30 5.73
N SER A 48 -2.03 -9.90 6.20
CA SER A 48 -2.54 -11.16 5.66
C SER A 48 -3.46 -10.97 4.45
N SER A 49 -3.78 -9.73 4.07
CA SER A 49 -4.63 -9.41 2.92
C SER A 49 -4.48 -7.95 2.51
N VAL A 50 -4.81 -7.65 1.25
CA VAL A 50 -4.83 -6.28 0.71
C VAL A 50 -5.79 -5.37 1.47
N ASN A 51 -6.98 -5.87 1.83
CA ASN A 51 -7.98 -5.09 2.56
C ASN A 51 -7.43 -4.55 3.88
N LYS A 52 -6.65 -5.36 4.62
CA LYS A 52 -6.03 -4.89 5.87
C LYS A 52 -5.00 -3.78 5.65
N ILE A 53 -4.32 -3.76 4.49
CA ILE A 53 -3.44 -2.64 4.14
C ILE A 53 -4.28 -1.38 3.91
N VAL A 54 -5.38 -1.50 3.17
CA VAL A 54 -6.29 -0.37 2.91
C VAL A 54 -6.86 0.18 4.22
N ASP A 55 -7.38 -0.69 5.08
CA ASP A 55 -7.92 -0.32 6.40
C ASP A 55 -6.85 0.39 7.26
N ALA A 56 -5.62 -0.12 7.25
CA ALA A 56 -4.50 0.49 7.97
C ALA A 56 -4.15 1.87 7.40
N ILE A 57 -4.13 2.02 6.07
CA ILE A 57 -3.88 3.30 5.43
C ILE A 57 -4.96 4.32 5.78
N GLU A 58 -6.23 3.92 5.74
CA GLU A 58 -7.37 4.78 6.13
C GLU A 58 -7.35 5.17 7.61
N SER A 59 -6.91 4.25 8.48
CA SER A 59 -6.92 4.49 9.93
C SER A 59 -5.74 5.33 10.42
N TRP A 60 -4.57 5.22 9.80
CA TRP A 60 -3.33 5.78 10.36
C TRP A 60 -2.86 7.05 9.67
N TYR A 61 -3.35 7.33 8.46
CA TYR A 61 -2.79 8.38 7.64
C TYR A 61 -3.84 9.24 6.97
N GLU A 62 -3.46 10.49 6.69
CA GLU A 62 -4.29 11.45 6.00
C GLU A 62 -3.84 11.58 4.52
N ASN A 63 -4.78 11.91 3.62
CA ASN A 63 -4.51 12.23 2.20
C ASN A 63 -3.68 11.20 1.37
N PRO A 64 -3.99 9.89 1.40
CA PRO A 64 -3.32 8.89 0.57
C PRO A 64 -3.51 9.15 -0.94
N THR A 65 -2.41 9.19 -1.70
CA THR A 65 -2.40 9.46 -3.15
C THR A 65 -1.57 8.42 -3.90
N ILE A 66 -2.10 7.82 -4.97
CA ILE A 66 -1.35 6.81 -5.74
C ILE A 66 -0.21 7.45 -6.50
N VAL A 67 0.96 6.80 -6.44
CA VAL A 67 2.08 7.16 -7.31
C VAL A 67 1.88 6.41 -8.63
N VAL A 68 1.69 7.16 -9.70
CA VAL A 68 1.74 6.64 -11.08
C VAL A 68 3.19 6.75 -11.53
N LEU A 69 3.90 5.62 -11.59
CA LEU A 69 5.15 5.48 -12.32
C LEU A 69 4.86 5.03 -13.75
#